data_AF-A0A7S0JF23-F1
#
_entry.id   AF-A0A7S0JF23-F1
#
_cell.length_a   1.000
_cell.length_b   1.000
_cell.length_c   1.000
_cell.angle_alpha   90.00
_cell.angle_beta   90.00
_cell.angle_gamma   90.00
#
_symmetry.space_group_name_H-M   'P 1'
#
loop_
_entity.id
_entity.type
_entity.pdbx_description
1 polymer ?
#
loop_
_entity_poly.entity_id
_entity_poly.type
_entity_poly.pdbx_seq_one_letter_code
_entity_poly.pdbx_strand_id
1 'polypeptide(L)'
;MLRLFVVLQRQVCRRVGCQAHAKRSVGPHSMTDASAQVAFSLISRASYENVKHKWWPELKHHCPGVPMLLVGTKLDLRSDVNTIAKLREKNQTPISFDEGIEQARSIGATKYLECSALTQKGLKSVFDESIRVVLCPPTKEKKKKSSCSLL
;
A
#
# COMPACT_ATOMS: atom_id res chain seq x y z
N MET A 1 12.26 9.33 11.67
CA MET A 1 10.85 9.70 11.40
C MET A 1 10.31 9.00 10.13
N LEU A 2 10.47 7.67 10.00
CA LEU A 2 9.83 6.83 8.97
C LEU A 2 9.70 5.35 9.41
N ARG A 3 9.85 5.07 10.72
CA ARG A 3 9.71 3.72 11.31
C ARG A 3 8.30 3.44 11.85
N LEU A 4 7.33 4.31 11.57
CA LEU A 4 5.99 4.25 12.18
C LEU A 4 4.85 4.40 11.16
N PHE A 5 5.00 3.82 9.97
CA PHE A 5 3.87 3.69 9.02
C PHE A 5 3.58 2.24 8.60
N VAL A 6 4.22 1.25 9.23
CA VAL A 6 4.03 -0.18 8.91
C VAL A 6 3.05 -0.89 9.84
N VAL A 7 2.55 -0.27 10.93
CA VAL A 7 1.73 -0.99 11.94
C VAL A 7 0.50 -0.22 12.44
N LEU A 8 -0.09 0.71 11.66
CA LEU A 8 -1.26 1.45 12.15
C LEU A 8 -2.42 1.53 11.15
N GLN A 9 -3.18 0.43 11.07
CA GLN A 9 -4.63 0.54 11.29
C GLN A 9 -5.05 -0.41 12.43
N ARG A 10 -4.45 -0.20 13.61
CA ARG A 10 -5.12 -0.48 14.90
C ARG A 10 -6.08 0.67 15.29
N GLN A 11 -6.42 1.58 14.36
CA GLN A 11 -7.15 2.83 14.65
C GLN A 11 -8.31 3.22 13.70
N VAL A 12 -8.75 2.40 12.73
CA VAL A 12 -10.06 2.66 12.07
C VAL A 12 -11.21 2.51 13.07
N CYS A 13 -11.01 1.80 14.18
CA CYS A 13 -12.00 1.64 15.25
C CYS A 13 -12.18 2.87 16.17
N ARG A 14 -11.49 4.00 15.95
CA ARG A 14 -11.62 5.19 16.83
C ARG A 14 -12.20 6.46 16.20
N ARG A 15 -12.35 6.54 14.87
CA ARG A 15 -12.78 7.80 14.22
C ARG A 15 -14.16 7.78 13.56
N VAL A 16 -14.90 6.69 13.69
CA VAL A 16 -16.36 6.72 13.47
C VAL A 16 -17.00 6.74 14.85
N GLY A 17 -17.12 7.95 15.42
CA GLY A 17 -17.94 8.18 16.59
C GLY A 17 -19.40 7.94 16.24
N CYS A 18 -19.81 6.68 16.29
CA CYS A 18 -21.20 6.29 16.47
C CYS A 18 -21.25 5.49 17.77
N GLN A 19 -21.71 6.15 18.84
CA GLN A 19 -22.18 5.44 20.03
C GLN A 19 -23.30 4.50 19.59
N ALA A 20 -23.04 3.20 19.62
CA ALA A 20 -24.06 2.21 19.89
C ALA A 20 -23.38 0.94 20.40
N HIS A 21 -23.83 0.52 21.57
CA HIS A 21 -23.49 -0.74 22.23
C HIS A 21 -23.38 -1.93 21.26
N ALA A 22 -22.22 -2.59 21.25
CA ALA A 22 -22.14 -4.01 20.94
C ALA A 22 -20.91 -4.62 21.61
N LYS A 23 -21.13 -5.27 22.76
CA LYS A 23 -20.19 -6.25 23.30
C LYS A 23 -20.01 -7.33 22.23
N ARG A 24 -18.85 -7.41 21.59
CA ARG A 24 -18.45 -8.65 20.94
C ARG A 24 -17.01 -8.96 21.29
N SER A 25 -16.91 -9.96 22.15
CA SER A 25 -15.71 -10.69 22.52
C SER A 25 -15.01 -11.13 21.23
N VAL A 26 -13.91 -10.48 20.89
CA VAL A 26 -13.11 -10.83 19.72
C VAL A 26 -12.18 -11.98 20.15
N GLY A 27 -12.65 -13.22 19.92
CA GLY A 27 -11.92 -14.45 20.19
C GLY A 27 -10.71 -14.65 19.25
N PRO A 28 -9.99 -15.78 19.34
CA PRO A 28 -8.70 -16.00 18.66
C PRO A 28 -8.78 -16.18 17.13
N HIS A 29 -9.90 -15.86 16.47
CA HIS A 29 -10.08 -15.90 15.02
C HIS A 29 -9.63 -14.62 14.27
N SER A 30 -8.80 -13.78 14.89
CA SER A 30 -8.78 -12.34 14.62
C SER A 30 -7.48 -11.85 13.98
N MET A 31 -7.15 -12.34 12.78
CA MET A 31 -6.04 -11.78 11.98
C MET A 31 -6.27 -11.79 10.46
N THR A 32 -7.41 -12.28 9.97
CA THR A 32 -7.72 -12.41 8.53
C THR A 32 -8.35 -11.17 7.90
N ASP A 33 -8.86 -10.20 8.67
CA ASP A 33 -9.61 -9.04 8.14
C ASP A 33 -8.78 -7.75 8.02
N ALA A 34 -7.45 -7.86 7.83
CA ALA A 34 -6.57 -6.70 7.72
C ALA A 34 -5.87 -6.66 6.35
N SER A 35 -5.94 -5.53 5.64
CA SER A 35 -5.11 -5.26 4.46
C SER A 35 -3.82 -4.55 4.88
N ALA A 36 -2.67 -5.04 4.44
CA ALA A 36 -1.39 -4.35 4.64
C ALA A 36 -1.22 -3.25 3.59
N GLN A 37 -0.64 -2.12 3.98
CA GLN A 37 -0.35 -1.03 3.06
C GLN A 37 1.04 -0.46 3.31
N VAL A 38 1.83 -0.32 2.25
CA VAL A 38 3.16 0.28 2.29
C VAL A 38 3.10 1.62 1.59
N ALA A 39 3.58 2.66 2.25
CA ALA A 39 3.65 3.99 1.67
C ALA A 39 5.11 4.42 1.45
N PHE A 40 5.36 5.09 0.32
CA PHE A 40 6.63 5.78 0.05
C PHE A 40 6.38 7.19 -0.46
N SER A 41 7.38 8.05 -0.45
CA SER A 41 7.27 9.44 -0.92
C SER A 41 7.77 9.54 -2.35
N LEU A 42 6.97 10.12 -3.26
CA LEU A 42 7.31 10.27 -4.68
C LEU A 42 8.53 11.17 -4.94
N ILE A 43 8.89 12.00 -3.96
CA ILE A 43 10.07 12.87 -4.01
C ILE A 43 11.28 12.31 -3.27
N SER A 44 11.25 11.04 -2.83
CA SER A 44 12.35 10.45 -2.05
C SER A 44 12.67 9.05 -2.58
N ARG A 45 13.72 8.96 -3.42
CA ARG A 45 14.18 7.68 -3.96
C ARG A 45 14.65 6.70 -2.90
N ALA A 46 15.29 7.17 -1.85
CA ALA A 46 15.65 6.33 -0.70
C ALA A 46 14.42 5.66 -0.06
N SER A 47 13.28 6.36 0.04
CA SER A 47 12.05 5.77 0.58
C SER A 47 11.47 4.70 -0.35
N TYR A 48 11.59 4.91 -1.67
CA TYR A 48 11.14 3.95 -2.70
C TYR A 48 11.97 2.66 -2.69
N GLU A 49 13.29 2.74 -2.57
CA GLU A 49 14.17 1.57 -2.50
C GLU A 49 13.94 0.75 -1.21
N ASN A 50 13.73 1.44 -0.09
CA ASN A 50 13.44 0.79 1.19
C ASN A 50 12.18 -0.09 1.15
N VAL A 51 11.23 0.16 0.25
CA VAL A 51 10.05 -0.70 0.06
C VAL A 51 10.46 -2.14 -0.21
N LYS A 52 11.35 -2.36 -1.18
CA LYS A 52 11.75 -3.70 -1.61
C LYS A 52 12.74 -4.35 -0.65
N HIS A 53 13.68 -3.56 -0.12
CA HIS A 53 14.79 -4.10 0.68
C HIS A 53 14.47 -4.25 2.17
N LYS A 54 13.48 -3.51 2.68
CA LYS A 54 13.20 -3.47 4.12
C LYS A 54 11.74 -3.74 4.43
N TRP A 55 10.84 -2.92 3.91
CA TRP A 55 9.44 -2.96 4.32
C TRP A 55 8.72 -4.21 3.84
N TRP A 56 8.98 -4.63 2.60
CA TRP A 56 8.37 -5.84 2.04
C TRP A 56 8.81 -7.12 2.77
N PRO A 57 10.11 -7.40 2.99
CA PRO A 57 10.54 -8.55 3.78
C PRO A 57 9.96 -8.56 5.20
N GLU A 58 9.94 -7.41 5.88
CA GLU A 58 9.36 -7.28 7.22
C GLU A 58 7.87 -7.62 7.23
N LEU A 59 7.09 -7.10 6.26
CA LEU A 59 5.65 -7.39 6.15
C LEU A 59 5.36 -8.84 5.82
N LYS A 60 6.11 -9.41 4.87
CA LYS A 60 5.95 -10.82 4.47
C LYS A 60 6.22 -11.77 5.64
N HIS A 61 7.14 -11.42 6.52
CA HIS A 61 7.48 -12.21 7.71
C HIS A 61 6.38 -12.15 8.78
N HIS A 62 5.89 -10.95 9.11
CA HIS A 62 4.89 -10.78 10.17
C HIS A 62 3.46 -11.13 9.74
N CYS A 63 3.13 -10.98 8.45
CA CYS A 63 1.78 -11.13 7.93
C CYS A 63 1.78 -11.94 6.61
N PRO A 64 2.10 -13.25 6.65
CA PRO A 64 2.11 -14.08 5.45
C PRO A 64 0.68 -14.22 4.88
N GLY A 65 0.53 -14.00 3.57
CA GLY A 65 -0.75 -14.19 2.88
C GLY A 65 -1.71 -13.01 2.95
N VAL A 66 -1.39 -11.96 3.71
CA VAL A 66 -2.18 -10.72 3.74
C VAL A 66 -2.00 -9.96 2.41
N PRO A 67 -3.09 -9.55 1.74
CA PRO A 67 -2.99 -8.75 0.55
C PRO A 67 -2.42 -7.36 0.86
N MET A 68 -1.48 -6.92 0.02
CA MET A 68 -0.73 -5.68 0.22
C MET A 68 -1.06 -4.63 -0.84
N LEU A 69 -1.22 -3.39 -0.43
CA LEU A 69 -1.32 -2.23 -1.33
C LEU A 69 -0.05 -1.38 -1.25
N LEU A 70 0.45 -0.92 -2.40
CA LEU A 70 1.56 0.02 -2.47
C LEU A 70 1.03 1.43 -2.75
N VAL A 71 1.44 2.41 -1.94
CA VAL A 71 0.94 3.79 -2.00
C VAL A 71 2.09 4.79 -2.19
N GLY A 72 2.09 5.51 -3.30
CA GLY A 72 2.94 6.67 -3.53
C GLY A 72 2.31 7.93 -2.92
N THR A 73 3.01 8.58 -2.00
CA THR A 73 2.54 9.79 -1.29
C THR A 73 3.19 11.05 -1.84
N LYS A 74 2.57 12.20 -1.55
CA LYS A 74 3.01 13.54 -1.98
C LYS A 74 2.94 13.75 -3.49
N LEU A 75 1.86 13.26 -4.11
CA LEU A 75 1.61 13.41 -5.54
C LEU A 75 1.66 14.88 -6.03
N ASP A 76 1.23 15.81 -5.17
CA ASP A 76 1.29 17.25 -5.41
C ASP A 76 2.71 17.75 -5.75
N LEU A 77 3.73 17.19 -5.09
CA LEU A 77 5.11 17.63 -5.25
C LEU A 77 5.78 17.13 -6.53
N ARG A 78 5.15 16.20 -7.28
CA ARG A 78 5.70 15.71 -8.54
C ARG A 78 5.75 16.80 -9.62
N SER A 79 4.83 17.79 -9.54
CA SER A 79 4.77 18.93 -10.47
C SER A 79 5.23 20.25 -9.83
N ASP A 80 5.68 20.22 -8.58
CA ASP A 80 6.12 21.42 -7.87
C ASP A 80 7.53 21.84 -8.31
N VAL A 81 7.65 23.04 -8.86
CA VAL A 81 8.90 23.57 -9.44
C VAL A 81 10.01 23.64 -8.40
N ASN A 82 9.70 24.07 -7.17
CA ASN A 82 10.66 24.21 -6.08
C ASN A 82 11.21 22.83 -5.66
N THR A 83 10.34 21.84 -5.55
CA THR A 83 10.73 20.48 -5.20
C THR A 83 11.54 19.82 -6.30
N ILE A 84 11.17 20.03 -7.57
CA ILE A 84 11.94 19.54 -8.72
C ILE A 84 13.34 20.16 -8.74
N ALA A 85 13.47 21.47 -8.49
CA ALA A 85 14.76 22.15 -8.43
C ALA A 85 15.67 21.53 -7.34
N LYS A 86 15.14 21.32 -6.13
CA LYS A 86 15.88 20.68 -5.02
C LYS A 86 16.28 19.24 -5.32
N LEU A 87 15.47 18.50 -6.09
CA LEU A 87 15.82 17.15 -6.51
C LEU A 87 16.93 17.17 -7.56
N ARG A 88 16.90 18.12 -8.50
CA ARG A 88 17.96 18.31 -9.50
C ARG A 88 19.29 18.67 -8.89
N GLU A 89 19.32 19.49 -7.84
CA GLU A 89 20.54 19.77 -7.07
C GLU A 89 21.19 18.49 -6.51
N LYS A 90 20.38 17.46 -6.25
CA LYS A 90 20.82 16.15 -5.76
C LYS A 90 20.97 15.11 -6.88
N ASN A 91 20.91 15.52 -8.15
CA ASN A 91 20.88 14.64 -9.33
C ASN A 91 19.78 13.57 -9.24
N GLN A 92 18.62 13.94 -8.69
CA GLN A 92 17.47 13.05 -8.52
C GLN A 92 16.27 13.57 -9.31
N THR A 93 15.39 12.64 -9.66
CA THR A 93 14.10 12.91 -10.27
C THR A 93 12.97 12.37 -9.39
N PRO A 94 11.78 12.98 -9.44
CA PRO A 94 10.59 12.40 -8.82
C PRO A 94 10.34 11.00 -9.38
N ILE A 95 9.88 10.08 -8.53
CA ILE A 95 9.48 8.73 -8.94
C ILE A 95 8.32 8.85 -9.93
N SER A 96 8.43 8.20 -11.08
CA SER A 96 7.36 8.15 -12.08
C SER A 96 6.25 7.17 -11.68
N PHE A 97 5.09 7.28 -12.33
CA PHE A 97 3.99 6.34 -12.09
C PHE A 97 4.36 4.91 -12.53
N ASP A 98 5.09 4.78 -13.64
CA ASP A 98 5.51 3.50 -14.21
C ASP A 98 6.46 2.75 -13.27
N GLU A 99 7.43 3.44 -12.69
CA GLU A 99 8.31 2.87 -11.66
C GLU A 99 7.52 2.40 -10.44
N GLY A 100 6.50 3.15 -10.02
CA GLY A 100 5.61 2.72 -8.94
C GLY A 100 4.87 1.41 -9.25
N ILE A 101 4.41 1.24 -10.49
CA ILE A 101 3.79 -0.01 -10.96
C ILE A 101 4.81 -1.16 -10.96
N GLU A 102 6.01 -0.92 -11.47
CA GLU A 102 7.06 -1.93 -11.52
C GLU A 102 7.43 -2.39 -10.11
N GLN A 103 7.55 -1.48 -9.15
CA GLN A 103 7.81 -1.81 -7.76
C GLN A 103 6.69 -2.64 -7.16
N ALA A 104 5.43 -2.24 -7.39
CA ALA A 104 4.26 -3.00 -6.94
C ALA A 104 4.27 -4.43 -7.50
N ARG A 105 4.62 -4.60 -8.77
CA ARG A 105 4.78 -5.92 -9.40
C ARG A 105 5.93 -6.71 -8.77
N SER A 106 7.08 -6.07 -8.53
CA SER A 106 8.25 -6.71 -7.94
C SER A 106 8.02 -7.24 -6.52
N ILE A 107 7.16 -6.58 -5.74
CA ILE A 107 6.82 -7.00 -4.37
C ILE A 107 5.52 -7.82 -4.29
N GLY A 108 4.83 -8.03 -5.42
CA GLY A 108 3.55 -8.75 -5.44
C GLY A 108 2.41 -8.01 -4.72
N ALA A 109 2.42 -6.67 -4.76
CA ALA A 109 1.31 -5.87 -4.28
C ALA A 109 0.07 -6.09 -5.17
N THR A 110 -1.10 -6.06 -4.54
CA THR A 110 -2.40 -6.20 -5.20
C THR A 110 -2.67 -5.03 -6.16
N LYS A 111 -2.30 -3.82 -5.75
CA LYS A 111 -2.51 -2.60 -6.53
C LYS A 111 -1.52 -1.51 -6.10
N TYR A 112 -1.14 -0.68 -7.06
CA TYR A 112 -0.41 0.57 -6.82
C TYR A 112 -1.38 1.74 -6.90
N LEU A 113 -1.29 2.65 -5.93
CA LEU A 113 -2.11 3.86 -5.86
C LEU A 113 -1.22 5.05 -5.49
N GLU A 114 -1.64 6.25 -5.87
CA GLU A 114 -0.96 7.48 -5.49
C GLU A 114 -1.92 8.43 -4.81
N CYS A 115 -1.43 9.12 -3.78
CA CYS A 115 -2.20 10.10 -3.06
C CYS A 115 -1.37 11.33 -2.68
N SER A 116 -2.09 12.42 -2.45
CA SER A 116 -1.57 13.64 -1.85
C SER A 116 -2.39 13.94 -0.62
N ALA A 117 -1.73 13.96 0.54
CA ALA A 117 -2.38 14.34 1.79
C ALA A 117 -2.79 15.83 1.78
N LEU A 118 -2.00 16.67 1.11
CA LEU A 118 -2.21 18.13 1.05
C LEU A 118 -3.42 18.48 0.19
N THR A 119 -3.49 17.94 -1.03
CA THR A 119 -4.59 18.21 -1.97
C THR A 119 -5.78 17.27 -1.78
N GLN A 120 -5.66 16.32 -0.85
CA GLN A 120 -6.60 15.22 -0.62
C GLN A 120 -6.87 14.30 -1.83
N LYS A 121 -6.14 14.50 -2.93
CA LYS A 121 -6.27 13.72 -4.16
C LYS A 121 -5.85 12.27 -3.91
N GLY A 122 -6.67 11.32 -4.35
CA GLY A 122 -6.39 9.88 -4.28
C GLY A 122 -6.57 9.23 -2.89
N LEU A 123 -6.81 10.01 -1.82
CA LEU A 123 -7.04 9.45 -0.48
C LEU A 123 -8.28 8.56 -0.42
N LYS A 124 -9.39 9.00 -1.05
CA LYS A 124 -10.62 8.20 -1.13
C LYS A 124 -10.37 6.86 -1.83
N SER A 125 -9.64 6.88 -2.95
CA SER A 125 -9.31 5.66 -3.69
C SER A 125 -8.45 4.69 -2.88
N VAL A 126 -7.45 5.20 -2.15
CA VAL A 126 -6.62 4.36 -1.25
C VAL A 126 -7.47 3.74 -0.16
N PHE A 127 -8.35 4.51 0.47
CA PHE A 127 -9.25 4.03 1.51
C PHE A 127 -10.24 2.98 0.98
N ASP A 128 -10.95 3.27 -0.11
CA ASP A 128 -11.92 2.36 -0.71
C ASP A 128 -11.26 1.04 -1.15
N GLU A 129 -10.05 1.10 -1.71
CA GLU A 129 -9.34 -0.11 -2.12
C GLU A 129 -8.81 -0.92 -0.93
N SER A 130 -8.36 -0.28 0.14
CA SER A 130 -8.00 -1.03 1.36
C SER A 130 -9.20 -1.82 1.91
N ILE A 131 -10.38 -1.22 1.93
CA ILE A 131 -11.62 -1.90 2.33
C ILE A 131 -11.96 -3.03 1.34
N ARG A 132 -11.91 -2.75 0.03
CA ARG A 132 -12.24 -3.74 -1.00
C ARG A 132 -11.36 -4.98 -0.88
N VAL A 133 -10.06 -4.79 -0.67
CA VAL A 133 -9.08 -5.87 -0.59
C VAL A 133 -9.30 -6.76 0.64
N VAL A 134 -9.82 -6.20 1.74
CA VAL A 134 -10.23 -6.98 2.92
C VAL A 134 -11.51 -7.76 2.64
N LEU A 135 -12.54 -7.12 2.08
CA LEU A 135 -13.86 -7.73 1.87
C LEU A 135 -13.87 -8.77 0.74
N CYS A 136 -13.09 -8.51 -0.31
CA CYS A 136 -12.97 -9.35 -1.50
C CYS A 136 -11.48 -9.66 -1.73
N PRO A 137 -10.90 -10.61 -0.99
CA PRO A 137 -9.51 -10.98 -1.21
C PRO A 137 -9.36 -11.49 -2.65
N PRO A 138 -8.36 -10.99 -3.41
CA PRO A 138 -8.15 -11.47 -4.77
C PRO A 138 -7.87 -12.96 -4.71
N THR A 139 -8.76 -13.77 -5.28
CA THR A 139 -8.51 -15.19 -5.50
C THR A 139 -7.24 -15.27 -6.34
N LYS A 140 -6.17 -15.84 -5.78
CA LYS A 140 -4.99 -16.18 -6.58
C LYS A 140 -5.47 -17.14 -7.65
N GLU A 141 -5.71 -16.63 -8.86
CA GLU A 141 -5.99 -17.42 -10.04
C GLU A 141 -4.85 -18.44 -10.17
N LYS A 142 -5.08 -19.67 -9.69
CA LYS A 142 -4.21 -20.79 -10.02
C LYS A 142 -4.33 -20.90 -11.53
N LYS A 143 -3.29 -20.50 -12.28
CA LYS A 143 -3.21 -20.74 -13.73
C LYS A 143 -3.64 -22.19 -13.96
N LYS A 144 -4.83 -22.41 -14.52
CA LYS A 144 -5.27 -23.74 -14.92
C LYS A 144 -4.23 -24.21 -15.94
N LYS A 145 -3.45 -25.23 -15.60
CA LYS A 145 -2.64 -25.95 -16.59
C LYS A 145 -3.64 -26.58 -17.55
N SER A 146 -3.84 -25.97 -18.72
CA SER A 146 -4.53 -26.59 -19.84
C SER A 146 -3.62 -27.68 -20.40
N SER A 147 -3.65 -28.85 -19.78
CA SER A 147 -3.14 -30.08 -20.37
C SER A 147 -4.30 -30.73 -21.11
N CYS A 148 -4.56 -30.29 -22.33
CA CYS A 148 -5.36 -31.07 -23.27
C CYS A 148 -4.38 -31.99 -24.01
N SER A 149 -4.44 -33.27 -23.71
CA SER A 149 -3.87 -34.32 -24.54
C SER A 149 -5.00 -35.32 -24.81
N LEU A 150 -5.70 -35.09 -25.92
CA LEU A 150 -6.48 -36.12 -26.59
C LEU A 150 -5.49 -36.90 -27.46
N LEU A 151 -5.28 -38.16 -27.11
CA LEU A 151 -4.75 -39.21 -27.96
C LEU A 151 -5.48 -40.51 -27.60
#